data_AF-A0A3A9VH46-F1
#
_entry.id   AF-A0A3A9VH46-F1
#
_cell.length_a   1.000
_cell.length_b   1.000
_cell.length_c   1.000
_cell.angle_alpha   90.00
_cell.angle_beta   90.00
_cell.angle_gamma   90.00
#
_symmetry.space_group_name_H-M   'P 1'
#
loop_
_entity.id
_entity.type
_entity.pdbx_description
1 polymer ?
#
loop_
_entity_poly.entity_id
_entity_poly.type
_entity_poly.pdbx_seq_one_letter_code
_entity_poly.pdbx_strand_id
1 'polypeptide(L)'
;MLKKLLKILLVLILLIAIGAGYLYFRLHNNIENVLEAKNDWRSEVLEFPLIFAGDLDYEGEEHIRFAPGWGETNTEDYFSYVFLWVLEENPTLNERVLENIMNIYFDGLMNTGAITNFSFFKDIPETQSLIQKIEDNHYNGSIKLYDEFFAKDMITLNANIKYEYCNARKKHLVWFYLSPKETNHPIWNQLKEVHLNIECQ
;
A
#
# COMPACT_ATOMS: atom_id res chain seq x y z
N MET A 1 -35.09 29.29 26.50
CA MET A 1 -34.02 28.30 26.79
C MET A 1 -34.31 26.94 26.16
N LEU A 2 -35.51 26.39 26.32
CA LEU A 2 -35.92 25.08 25.74
C LEU A 2 -35.71 24.95 24.22
N LYS A 3 -36.06 25.97 23.42
CA LYS A 3 -35.85 25.97 21.96
C LYS A 3 -34.37 25.91 21.55
N LYS A 4 -33.45 26.46 22.36
CA LYS A 4 -32.00 26.38 22.10
C LYS A 4 -31.47 24.98 22.44
N LEU A 5 -31.91 24.41 23.57
CA LEU A 5 -31.57 23.04 23.97
C LEU A 5 -32.03 22.01 22.92
N LEU A 6 -33.25 22.15 22.41
CA LEU A 6 -33.80 21.26 21.37
C LEU A 6 -32.99 21.32 20.06
N LYS A 7 -32.55 22.52 19.64
CA LYS A 7 -31.69 22.67 18.47
C LYS A 7 -30.33 21.99 18.66
N ILE A 8 -29.72 22.14 19.83
CA ILE A 8 -28.44 21.50 20.15
C ILE A 8 -28.59 19.97 20.13
N LEU A 9 -29.67 19.46 20.72
CA LEU A 9 -29.97 18.01 20.71
C LEU A 9 -30.16 17.48 19.29
N LEU A 10 -30.90 18.19 18.44
CA LEU A 10 -31.10 17.79 17.03
C LEU A 10 -29.79 17.77 16.24
N VAL A 11 -28.89 18.73 16.47
CA VAL A 11 -27.57 18.75 15.83
C VAL A 11 -26.71 17.57 16.30
N LEU A 12 -26.72 17.25 17.60
CA LEU A 12 -26.02 16.08 18.14
C LEU A 12 -26.54 14.77 17.56
N ILE A 13 -27.87 14.60 17.48
CA ILE A 13 -28.48 13.41 16.85
C ILE A 13 -28.08 13.31 15.38
N LEU A 14 -28.05 14.43 14.66
CA LEU A 14 -27.63 14.45 13.26
C LEU A 14 -26.16 14.03 13.09
N LEU A 15 -25.26 14.56 13.93
CA LEU A 15 -23.84 14.18 13.90
C LEU A 15 -23.62 12.71 14.23
N ILE A 16 -24.35 12.17 15.21
CA ILE A 16 -24.30 10.75 15.56
C ILE A 16 -24.83 9.90 14.40
N ALA A 17 -25.93 10.30 13.77
CA ALA A 17 -26.49 9.57 12.63
C ALA A 17 -25.53 9.56 11.42
N ILE A 18 -24.85 10.69 11.14
CA ILE A 18 -23.81 10.77 10.10
C ILE A 18 -22.63 9.85 10.44
N GLY A 19 -22.12 9.91 11.68
CA GLY A 19 -21.01 9.06 12.12
C GLY A 19 -21.37 7.57 12.10
N ALA A 20 -22.58 7.20 12.52
CA ALA A 20 -23.07 5.83 12.48
C ALA A 20 -23.28 5.33 11.05
N GLY A 21 -23.80 6.19 10.15
CA GLY A 21 -23.93 5.88 8.72
C GLY A 21 -22.59 5.65 8.05
N TYR A 22 -21.59 6.50 8.36
CA TYR A 22 -20.22 6.34 7.87
C TYR A 22 -19.58 5.05 8.38
N LEU A 23 -19.70 4.75 9.67
CA LEU A 23 -19.20 3.50 10.26
C LEU A 23 -19.89 2.27 9.66
N TYR A 24 -21.21 2.32 9.47
CA TYR A 24 -21.96 1.23 8.85
C TYR A 24 -21.49 0.96 7.43
N PHE A 25 -21.32 2.03 6.62
CA PHE A 25 -20.79 1.92 5.26
C PHE A 25 -19.39 1.32 5.26
N ARG A 26 -18.46 1.84 6.07
CA ARG A 26 -17.09 1.29 6.17
C ARG A 26 -17.05 -0.16 6.64
N LEU A 27 -17.94 -0.58 7.53
CA LEU A 27 -18.00 -1.96 8.02
C LEU A 27 -18.58 -2.95 6.99
N HIS A 28 -19.34 -2.48 6.00
CA HIS A 28 -20.03 -3.34 5.04
C HIS A 28 -19.57 -3.14 3.59
N ASN A 29 -18.74 -2.15 3.33
CA ASN A 29 -18.11 -1.96 2.03
C ASN A 29 -16.87 -2.87 1.93
N ASN A 30 -17.08 -4.12 1.53
CA ASN A 30 -15.97 -5.01 1.21
C ASN A 30 -15.55 -4.74 -0.24
N ILE A 31 -14.42 -4.07 -0.40
CA ILE A 31 -13.77 -3.93 -1.70
C ILE A 31 -13.07 -5.27 -2.00
N GLU A 32 -13.44 -5.88 -3.12
CA GLU A 32 -12.76 -7.09 -3.58
C GLU A 32 -11.38 -6.73 -4.13
N ASN A 33 -10.40 -7.59 -3.84
CA ASN A 33 -9.05 -7.39 -4.33
C ASN A 33 -9.01 -7.60 -5.86
N VAL A 34 -8.58 -6.59 -6.60
CA VAL A 34 -8.54 -6.64 -8.08
C VAL A 34 -7.35 -7.41 -8.63
N LEU A 35 -6.43 -7.84 -7.77
CA LEU A 35 -5.30 -8.70 -8.13
C LEU A 35 -5.69 -10.16 -7.95
N GLU A 36 -5.36 -10.99 -8.92
CA GLU A 36 -5.42 -12.44 -8.86
C GLU A 36 -4.01 -13.03 -8.85
N ALA A 37 -3.79 -14.05 -8.01
CA ALA A 37 -2.53 -14.72 -7.79
C ALA A 37 -2.77 -16.23 -7.60
N LYS A 38 -1.69 -17.02 -7.45
CA LYS A 38 -1.81 -18.46 -7.16
C LYS A 38 -2.59 -18.74 -5.88
N ASN A 39 -3.22 -19.91 -5.84
CA ASN A 39 -4.06 -20.40 -4.74
C ASN A 39 -3.24 -20.63 -3.45
N ASP A 40 -3.06 -19.58 -2.65
CA ASP A 40 -2.47 -19.55 -1.30
C ASP A 40 -1.92 -18.15 -0.95
N TRP A 41 -1.74 -17.26 -1.92
CA TRP A 41 -1.27 -15.91 -1.68
C TRP A 41 -2.29 -15.12 -0.85
N ARG A 42 -1.84 -14.62 0.31
CA ARG A 42 -2.66 -13.76 1.16
C ARG A 42 -2.96 -12.46 0.41
N SER A 43 -4.20 -11.98 0.51
CA SER A 43 -4.59 -10.63 0.04
C SER A 43 -4.84 -9.66 1.17
N GLU A 44 -4.67 -8.40 0.84
CA GLU A 44 -5.16 -7.27 1.62
C GLU A 44 -5.62 -6.17 0.66
N VAL A 45 -6.57 -5.35 1.09
CA VAL A 45 -7.02 -4.15 0.39
C VAL A 45 -7.08 -3.02 1.40
N LEU A 46 -6.46 -1.89 1.07
CA LEU A 46 -6.45 -0.68 1.87
C LEU A 46 -7.05 0.47 1.06
N GLU A 47 -7.74 1.39 1.72
CA GLU A 47 -8.27 2.60 1.09
C GLU A 47 -7.35 3.78 1.42
N PHE A 48 -7.10 4.65 0.44
CA PHE A 48 -6.46 5.94 0.70
C PHE A 48 -7.42 6.89 1.45
N PRO A 49 -6.92 7.82 2.29
CA PRO A 49 -5.51 7.98 2.66
C PRO A 49 -5.02 6.82 3.52
N LEU A 50 -3.81 6.33 3.22
CA LEU A 50 -3.19 5.23 3.97
C LEU A 50 -2.86 5.73 5.37
N ILE A 51 -3.49 5.16 6.39
CA ILE A 51 -3.38 5.64 7.79
C ILE A 51 -1.92 5.67 8.26
N PHE A 52 -1.11 4.71 7.82
CA PHE A 52 0.31 4.66 8.17
C PHE A 52 1.17 5.66 7.37
N ALA A 53 0.72 6.09 6.19
CA ALA A 53 1.45 6.97 5.27
C ALA A 53 0.60 8.19 4.87
N GLY A 54 0.09 8.91 5.88
CA GLY A 54 -0.87 10.00 5.71
C GLY A 54 -0.37 11.22 4.92
N ASP A 55 0.94 11.33 4.69
CA ASP A 55 1.53 12.38 3.86
C ASP A 55 1.43 12.07 2.35
N LEU A 56 0.95 10.88 1.97
CA LEU A 56 0.60 10.54 0.59
C LEU A 56 -0.78 11.10 0.24
N ASP A 57 -0.80 12.21 -0.49
CA ASP A 57 -2.01 12.92 -0.92
C ASP A 57 -2.59 12.31 -2.21
N TYR A 58 -3.07 11.07 -2.09
CA TYR A 58 -3.74 10.33 -3.17
C TYR A 58 -5.15 9.91 -2.73
N GLU A 59 -6.05 9.78 -3.70
CA GLU A 59 -7.34 9.11 -3.53
C GLU A 59 -7.36 7.78 -4.30
N GLY A 60 -8.01 6.76 -3.73
CA GLY A 60 -8.12 5.45 -4.36
C GLY A 60 -7.90 4.28 -3.40
N GLU A 61 -7.36 3.19 -3.93
CA GLU A 61 -7.22 1.91 -3.23
C GLU A 61 -5.84 1.29 -3.46
N GLU A 62 -5.30 0.63 -2.44
CA GLU A 62 -4.13 -0.25 -2.52
C GLU A 62 -4.57 -1.71 -2.44
N HIS A 63 -4.23 -2.50 -3.44
CA HIS A 63 -4.54 -3.93 -3.54
C HIS A 63 -3.26 -4.73 -3.44
N ILE A 64 -3.18 -5.67 -2.49
CA ILE A 64 -1.93 -6.35 -2.14
C ILE A 64 -2.07 -7.86 -2.27
N ARG A 65 -1.02 -8.53 -2.78
CA ARG A 65 -0.84 -9.97 -2.79
C ARG A 65 0.54 -10.33 -2.22
N PHE A 66 0.55 -11.04 -1.10
CA PHE A 66 1.77 -11.49 -0.42
C PHE A 66 2.13 -12.91 -0.85
N ALA A 67 3.41 -13.15 -1.15
CA ALA A 67 3.88 -14.51 -1.39
C ALA A 67 3.67 -15.39 -0.15
N PRO A 68 3.50 -16.72 -0.29
CA PRO A 68 3.12 -17.60 0.82
C PRO A 68 4.08 -17.51 2.02
N GLY A 69 5.40 -17.48 1.77
CA GLY A 69 6.43 -17.33 2.81
C GLY A 69 6.84 -15.89 3.13
N TRP A 70 6.07 -14.86 2.78
CA TRP A 70 6.49 -13.45 2.90
C TRP A 70 6.94 -13.06 4.32
N GLY A 71 6.34 -13.66 5.36
CA GLY A 71 6.66 -13.38 6.76
C GLY A 71 7.73 -14.29 7.38
N GLU A 72 8.36 -15.14 6.58
CA GLU A 72 9.33 -16.13 7.05
C GLU A 72 10.73 -15.80 6.53
N THR A 73 11.58 -15.21 7.37
CA THR A 73 12.92 -14.69 7.02
C THR A 73 13.86 -15.72 6.40
N ASN A 74 13.64 -17.01 6.64
CA ASN A 74 14.48 -18.10 6.13
C ASN A 74 13.98 -18.71 4.81
N THR A 75 12.94 -18.14 4.20
CA THR A 75 12.37 -18.65 2.95
C THR A 75 12.83 -17.84 1.74
N GLU A 76 12.59 -18.39 0.56
CA GLU A 76 12.81 -17.69 -0.71
C GLU A 76 11.78 -16.58 -0.98
N ASP A 77 10.64 -16.63 -0.30
CA ASP A 77 9.50 -15.73 -0.47
C ASP A 77 9.53 -14.54 0.48
N TYR A 78 10.46 -14.54 1.45
CA TYR A 78 10.59 -13.50 2.47
C TYR A 78 10.47 -12.09 1.87
N PHE A 79 9.59 -11.28 2.47
CA PHE A 79 9.29 -9.90 2.08
C PHE A 79 9.01 -9.72 0.58
N SER A 80 8.52 -10.76 -0.10
CA SER A 80 8.21 -10.73 -1.53
C SER A 80 6.71 -10.59 -1.72
N TYR A 81 6.29 -9.53 -2.41
CA TYR A 81 4.88 -9.23 -2.59
C TYR A 81 4.66 -8.24 -3.74
N VAL A 82 3.40 -8.16 -4.19
CA VAL A 82 2.95 -7.18 -5.18
C VAL A 82 1.89 -6.33 -4.52
N PHE A 83 1.97 -5.01 -4.72
CA PHE A 83 0.84 -4.14 -4.49
C PHE A 83 0.57 -3.26 -5.69
N LEU A 84 -0.70 -2.93 -5.87
CA LEU A 84 -1.22 -2.11 -6.93
C LEU A 84 -1.97 -0.94 -6.31
N TRP A 85 -1.58 0.27 -6.67
CA TRP A 85 -2.39 1.46 -6.42
C TRP A 85 -3.33 1.71 -7.58
N VAL A 86 -4.63 1.77 -7.28
CA VAL A 86 -5.70 2.16 -8.19
C VAL A 86 -6.10 3.58 -7.80
N LEU A 87 -5.52 4.58 -8.47
CA LEU A 87 -5.65 5.99 -8.11
C LEU A 87 -6.70 6.72 -8.95
N GLU A 88 -7.36 7.70 -8.33
CA GLU A 88 -8.30 8.62 -8.99
C GLU A 88 -7.58 9.64 -9.86
N GLU A 89 -6.47 10.19 -9.36
CA GLU A 89 -5.68 11.23 -10.05
C GLU A 89 -4.41 10.67 -10.70
N ASN A 90 -3.91 11.42 -11.68
CA ASN A 90 -2.62 11.12 -12.29
C ASN A 90 -1.48 11.42 -11.30
N PRO A 91 -0.70 10.42 -10.87
CA PRO A 91 0.34 10.62 -9.88
C PRO A 91 1.58 11.37 -10.42
N THR A 92 1.67 11.63 -11.73
CA THR A 92 2.78 12.37 -12.38
C THR A 92 4.18 11.85 -11.99
N LEU A 93 4.34 10.53 -12.06
CA LEU A 93 5.53 9.83 -11.58
C LEU A 93 6.80 10.21 -12.34
N ASN A 94 7.87 10.39 -11.56
CA ASN A 94 9.26 10.39 -12.00
C ASN A 94 10.11 9.77 -10.88
N GLU A 95 11.41 9.60 -11.12
CA GLU A 95 12.33 8.94 -10.20
C GLU A 95 12.31 9.57 -8.80
N ARG A 96 12.44 10.89 -8.71
CA ARG A 96 12.45 11.61 -7.43
C ARG A 96 11.11 11.52 -6.70
N VAL A 97 10.01 11.60 -7.44
CA VAL A 97 8.66 11.45 -6.88
C VAL A 97 8.48 10.06 -6.30
N LEU A 98 8.88 9.02 -7.03
CA LEU A 98 8.84 7.64 -6.54
C LEU A 98 9.74 7.41 -5.33
N GLU A 99 10.96 7.94 -5.31
CA GLU A 99 11.86 7.86 -4.15
C GLU A 99 11.20 8.44 -2.89
N ASN A 100 10.62 9.64 -3.01
CA ASN A 100 9.95 10.30 -1.90
C ASN A 100 8.72 9.51 -1.43
N ILE A 101 7.90 9.03 -2.37
CA ILE A 101 6.71 8.22 -2.08
C ILE A 101 7.09 6.93 -1.34
N MET A 102 8.12 6.22 -1.83
CA MET A 102 8.57 4.97 -1.21
C MET A 102 9.14 5.18 0.19
N ASN A 103 9.84 6.29 0.42
CA ASN A 103 10.31 6.64 1.77
C ASN A 103 9.14 6.90 2.71
N ILE A 104 8.18 7.76 2.34
CA ILE A 104 6.99 8.07 3.16
C ILE A 104 6.20 6.78 3.47
N TYR A 105 5.97 5.95 2.45
CA TYR A 105 5.23 4.70 2.58
C TYR A 105 5.86 3.77 3.61
N PHE A 106 7.16 3.48 3.45
CA PHE A 106 7.83 2.50 4.31
C PHE A 106 8.17 3.06 5.69
N ASP A 107 8.52 4.34 5.82
CA ASP A 107 8.71 4.96 7.13
C ASP A 107 7.42 4.89 7.95
N GLY A 108 6.29 5.24 7.33
CA GLY A 108 4.98 5.12 7.93
C GLY A 108 4.63 3.69 8.35
N LEU A 109 4.87 2.73 7.46
CA LEU A 109 4.57 1.32 7.67
C LEU A 109 5.39 0.72 8.82
N MET A 110 6.72 0.95 8.83
CA MET A 110 7.60 0.42 9.87
C MET A 110 7.32 1.05 11.23
N ASN A 111 7.07 2.37 11.29
CA ASN A 111 6.69 3.04 12.54
C ASN A 111 5.37 2.52 13.10
N THR A 112 4.38 2.26 12.24
CA THR A 112 3.12 1.64 12.65
C THR A 112 3.35 0.23 13.21
N GLY A 113 4.24 -0.55 12.58
CA GLY A 113 4.67 -1.86 13.10
C GLY A 113 5.21 -1.78 14.54
N ALA A 114 6.08 -0.82 14.85
CA ALA A 114 6.62 -0.66 16.20
C ALA A 114 5.56 -0.28 17.24
N ILE A 115 4.58 0.56 16.87
CA ILE A 115 3.45 0.91 17.72
C ILE A 115 2.63 -0.34 18.06
N THR A 116 2.32 -1.18 17.07
CA THR A 116 1.57 -2.43 17.31
C THR A 116 2.33 -3.42 18.20
N ASN A 117 3.66 -3.38 18.19
CA ASN A 117 4.54 -4.16 19.07
C ASN A 117 4.80 -3.49 20.44
N PHE A 118 4.00 -2.48 20.81
CA PHE A 118 4.14 -1.69 22.05
C PHE A 118 5.53 -1.05 22.25
N SER A 119 6.26 -0.85 21.16
CA SER A 119 7.61 -0.28 21.14
C SER A 119 7.59 1.21 20.77
N PHE A 120 6.76 1.98 21.48
CA PHE A 120 6.43 3.38 21.18
C PHE A 120 7.62 4.37 21.10
N PHE A 121 8.76 4.00 21.68
CA PHE A 121 9.97 4.84 21.70
C PHE A 121 11.12 4.26 20.88
N LYS A 122 10.84 3.24 20.07
CA LYS A 122 11.85 2.67 19.19
C LYS A 122 12.14 3.67 18.06
N ASP A 123 13.39 4.09 17.99
CA ASP A 123 13.89 4.89 16.88
C ASP A 123 14.12 3.95 15.68
N ILE A 124 13.30 4.10 14.65
CA ILE A 124 13.39 3.30 13.42
C ILE A 124 14.22 4.09 12.40
N PRO A 125 15.31 3.51 11.85
CA PRO A 125 16.06 4.15 10.79
C PRO A 125 15.17 4.52 9.59
N GLU A 126 15.38 5.73 9.07
CA GLU A 126 14.67 6.23 7.88
C GLU A 126 14.97 5.37 6.64
N THR A 127 13.94 5.23 5.81
CA THR A 127 13.99 4.53 4.53
C THR A 127 14.77 5.36 3.51
N GLN A 128 15.58 4.67 2.71
CA GLN A 128 16.34 5.26 1.61
C GLN A 128 16.05 4.53 0.32
N SER A 129 15.35 5.21 -0.58
CA SER A 129 15.02 4.73 -1.92
C SER A 129 15.93 5.33 -2.97
N LEU A 130 16.33 4.52 -3.96
CA LEU A 130 16.99 4.93 -5.18
C LEU A 130 16.22 4.34 -6.36
N ILE A 131 15.66 5.19 -7.21
CA ILE A 131 14.82 4.78 -8.34
C ILE A 131 15.46 5.22 -9.66
N GLN A 132 15.40 4.35 -10.66
CA GLN A 132 15.91 4.60 -12.01
C GLN A 132 14.83 4.28 -13.03
N LYS A 133 14.58 5.22 -13.93
CA LYS A 133 13.71 4.99 -15.08
C LYS A 133 14.42 4.09 -16.09
N ILE A 134 13.76 3.01 -16.49
CA ILE A 134 14.27 2.08 -17.51
C ILE A 134 13.73 2.48 -18.88
N GLU A 135 12.43 2.73 -18.92
CA GLU A 135 11.67 3.14 -20.09
C GLU A 135 10.46 3.97 -19.66
N ASP A 136 9.67 4.44 -20.61
CA ASP A 136 8.46 5.16 -20.28
C ASP A 136 7.54 4.32 -19.39
N ASN A 137 7.13 4.91 -18.27
CA ASN A 137 6.26 4.33 -17.26
C ASN A 137 6.80 3.07 -16.55
N HIS A 138 8.10 2.74 -16.70
CA HIS A 138 8.72 1.64 -15.97
C HIS A 138 10.00 2.07 -15.27
N TYR A 139 10.13 1.64 -14.03
CA TYR A 139 11.24 1.98 -13.15
C TYR A 139 11.74 0.73 -12.44
N ASN A 140 13.03 0.71 -12.14
CA ASN A 140 13.61 -0.21 -11.17
C ASN A 140 14.11 0.59 -9.97
N GLY A 141 14.20 -0.06 -8.83
CA GLY A 141 14.65 0.60 -7.62
C GLY A 141 15.28 -0.32 -6.60
N SER A 142 15.94 0.32 -5.65
CA SER A 142 16.43 -0.29 -4.41
C SER A 142 15.88 0.54 -3.25
N ILE A 143 15.27 -0.12 -2.28
CA ILE A 143 14.64 0.50 -1.12
C ILE A 143 15.25 -0.12 0.12
N LYS A 144 16.10 0.65 0.80
CA LYS A 144 16.75 0.22 2.04
C LYS A 144 15.90 0.68 3.21
N LEU A 145 15.44 -0.26 4.04
CA LEU A 145 14.53 0.00 5.15
C LEU A 145 14.80 -0.94 6.32
N TYR A 146 14.28 -0.60 7.50
CA TYR A 146 14.35 -1.45 8.69
C TYR A 146 13.12 -2.36 8.77
N ASP A 147 13.29 -3.68 8.72
CA ASP A 147 12.16 -4.62 8.83
C ASP A 147 11.68 -4.75 10.28
N GLU A 148 10.65 -3.98 10.63
CA GLU A 148 9.99 -4.04 11.93
C GLU A 148 9.03 -5.23 12.07
N PHE A 149 8.74 -6.00 11.04
CA PHE A 149 7.79 -7.12 11.15
C PHE A 149 8.48 -8.44 11.48
N PHE A 150 9.62 -8.74 10.84
CA PHE A 150 10.21 -10.08 10.90
C PHE A 150 11.68 -10.08 11.34
N ALA A 151 12.58 -9.52 10.53
CA ALA A 151 14.02 -9.64 10.72
C ALA A 151 14.55 -8.75 11.86
N LYS A 152 13.88 -7.64 12.15
CA LYS A 152 14.35 -6.61 13.11
C LYS A 152 15.74 -6.08 12.74
N ASP A 153 16.03 -5.98 11.45
CA ASP A 153 17.31 -5.51 10.89
C ASP A 153 17.08 -4.71 9.59
N MET A 154 18.12 -4.02 9.12
CA MET A 154 18.11 -3.34 7.83
C MET A 154 18.11 -4.36 6.69
N ILE A 155 17.14 -4.23 5.80
CA ILE A 155 17.04 -4.99 4.57
C ILE A 155 17.07 -4.06 3.36
N THR A 156 17.20 -4.64 2.18
CA THR A 156 17.06 -3.90 0.92
C THR A 156 16.10 -4.65 0.03
N LEU A 157 15.02 -3.98 -0.38
CA LEU A 157 14.08 -4.49 -1.37
C LEU A 157 14.50 -3.99 -2.74
N ASN A 158 14.61 -4.91 -3.69
CA ASN A 158 14.61 -4.57 -5.10
C ASN A 158 13.16 -4.31 -5.52
N ALA A 159 12.96 -3.29 -6.35
CA ALA A 159 11.66 -2.86 -6.83
C ALA A 159 11.61 -2.88 -8.35
N ASN A 160 10.51 -3.39 -8.90
CA ASN A 160 10.07 -3.12 -10.26
C ASN A 160 8.74 -2.38 -10.20
N ILE A 161 8.65 -1.21 -10.82
CA ILE A 161 7.51 -0.31 -10.72
C ILE A 161 7.00 -0.01 -12.12
N LYS A 162 5.69 -0.16 -12.32
CA LYS A 162 5.04 0.09 -13.62
C LYS A 162 3.83 0.97 -13.45
N TYR A 163 3.69 1.95 -14.33
CA TYR A 163 2.50 2.77 -14.45
C TYR A 163 1.71 2.45 -15.74
N GLU A 164 0.40 2.39 -15.62
CA GLU A 164 -0.52 2.28 -16.75
C GLU A 164 -1.82 3.03 -16.47
N TYR A 165 -2.51 3.47 -17.52
CA TYR A 165 -3.83 4.10 -17.41
C TYR A 165 -4.90 3.11 -17.87
N CYS A 166 -5.83 2.79 -16.98
CA CYS A 166 -6.93 1.87 -17.27
C CYS A 166 -8.11 2.66 -17.84
N ASN A 167 -8.26 2.66 -19.17
CA ASN A 167 -9.29 3.44 -19.87
C ASN A 167 -10.72 3.06 -19.46
N ALA A 168 -11.01 1.76 -19.37
CA ALA A 168 -12.33 1.24 -19.02
C ALA A 168 -12.82 1.74 -17.65
N ARG A 169 -11.90 1.92 -16.70
CA ARG A 169 -12.21 2.37 -15.33
C ARG A 169 -11.90 3.85 -15.10
N LYS A 170 -11.18 4.48 -16.02
CA LYS A 170 -10.62 5.84 -15.90
C LYS A 170 -9.76 5.99 -14.64
N LYS A 171 -8.92 4.98 -14.36
CA LYS A 171 -8.04 4.93 -13.18
C LYS A 171 -6.58 4.91 -13.57
N HIS A 172 -5.74 5.43 -12.67
CA HIS A 172 -4.30 5.37 -12.77
C HIS A 172 -3.78 4.18 -11.98
N LEU A 173 -3.12 3.24 -12.65
CA LEU A 173 -2.63 2.00 -12.05
C LEU A 173 -1.12 2.10 -11.84
N VAL A 174 -0.67 1.95 -10.60
CA VAL A 174 0.75 1.92 -10.25
C VAL A 174 1.07 0.60 -9.57
N TRP A 175 1.79 -0.25 -10.28
CA TRP A 175 2.24 -1.56 -9.82
C TRP A 175 3.58 -1.44 -9.13
N PHE A 176 3.72 -2.16 -8.02
CA PHE A 176 4.96 -2.30 -7.27
C PHE A 176 5.20 -3.78 -7.01
N TYR A 177 6.25 -4.33 -7.61
CA TYR A 177 6.73 -5.68 -7.38
C TYR A 177 7.99 -5.60 -6.54
N LEU A 178 7.96 -6.15 -5.32
CA LEU A 178 9.03 -6.02 -4.35
C LEU A 178 9.56 -7.37 -3.91
N SER A 179 10.87 -7.46 -3.73
CA SER A 179 11.53 -8.61 -3.09
C SER A 179 12.95 -8.24 -2.64
N PRO A 180 13.47 -8.79 -1.53
CA PRO A 180 14.88 -8.72 -1.20
C PRO A 180 15.77 -9.51 -2.17
N LYS A 181 15.18 -10.39 -2.99
CA LYS A 181 15.92 -11.25 -3.91
C LYS A 181 16.39 -10.47 -5.14
N GLU A 182 17.55 -10.88 -5.65
CA GLU A 182 18.09 -10.42 -6.93
C GLU A 182 17.09 -10.62 -8.08
N THR A 183 17.14 -9.75 -9.08
CA THR A 183 16.15 -9.69 -10.18
C THR A 183 16.07 -10.95 -11.05
N ASN A 184 17.09 -11.82 -11.01
CA ASN A 184 17.12 -13.11 -11.70
C ASN A 184 16.54 -14.28 -10.87
N HIS A 185 16.15 -14.03 -9.61
CA HIS A 185 15.63 -15.06 -8.71
C HIS A 185 14.24 -15.55 -9.18
N PRO A 186 13.90 -16.85 -9.07
CA PRO A 186 12.62 -17.40 -9.54
C PRO A 186 11.36 -16.75 -8.96
N ILE A 187 11.43 -16.17 -7.76
CA ILE A 187 10.31 -15.45 -7.13
C ILE A 187 9.76 -14.34 -8.02
N TRP A 188 10.61 -13.67 -8.81
CA TRP A 188 10.20 -12.61 -9.72
C TRP A 188 9.27 -13.09 -10.83
N ASN A 189 9.40 -14.35 -11.25
CA ASN A 189 8.47 -14.94 -12.22
C ASN A 189 7.09 -15.12 -11.58
N GLN A 190 7.04 -15.54 -10.31
CA GLN A 190 5.78 -15.70 -9.58
C GLN A 190 5.10 -14.35 -9.33
N LEU A 191 5.87 -13.32 -8.95
CA LEU A 191 5.36 -11.96 -8.78
C LEU A 191 4.75 -11.42 -10.08
N LYS A 192 5.36 -11.70 -11.24
CA LYS A 192 4.86 -11.28 -12.56
C LYS A 192 3.65 -12.06 -13.07
N GLU A 193 3.32 -13.19 -12.45
CA GLU A 193 2.10 -13.94 -12.75
C GLU A 193 0.87 -13.33 -12.06
N VAL A 194 1.07 -12.44 -11.07
CA VAL A 194 -0.01 -11.65 -10.47
C VAL A 194 -0.58 -10.69 -11.53
N HIS A 195 -1.90 -10.70 -11.71
CA HIS A 195 -2.57 -9.94 -12.77
C HIS A 195 -3.91 -9.39 -12.31
N LEU A 196 -4.49 -8.48 -13.11
CA LEU A 196 -5.82 -7.94 -12.85
C LEU A 196 -6.90 -8.98 -13.15
N ASN A 197 -7.91 -9.07 -12.29
CA ASN A 197 -9.16 -9.77 -12.58
C ASN A 197 -10.26 -8.84 -13.12
N ILE A 198 -9.90 -7.58 -13.42
CA ILE A 198 -10.79 -6.57 -14.01
C ILE A 198 -10.35 -6.21 -15.43
N GLU A 199 -11.33 -5.82 -16.25
CA GLU A 199 -11.07 -5.30 -17.59
C GLU A 199 -10.45 -3.89 -17.56
N CYS A 200 -9.31 -3.73 -18.26
CA CYS A 200 -8.58 -2.47 -18.40
C CYS A 200 -8.15 -2.16 -19.85
N GLN A 201 -8.86 -2.71 -20.84
CA GLN A 201 -8.66 -2.37 -22.27
C GLN A 201 -9.42 -1.10 -22.67
#